data_AF-A0A3N0XYZ6-F1
#
_entry.id   AF-A0A3N0XYZ6-F1
#
_cell.length_a   1.000
_cell.length_b   1.000
_cell.length_c   1.000
_cell.angle_alpha   90.00
_cell.angle_beta   90.00
_cell.angle_gamma   90.00
#
_symmetry.space_group_name_H-M   'P 1'
#
loop_
_entity.id
_entity.type
_entity.pdbx_description
1 polymer ?
#
loop_
_entity_poly.entity_id
_entity_poly.type
_entity_poly.pdbx_seq_one_letter_code
_entity_poly.pdbx_strand_id
1 'polypeptide(L)'
;MRHCSETAKFTHHLCSQMGERVRLQRRGCAIIRPPRDGGIRYRGLTQEQIRSVQVLPVDYEIEYICRGSRVIVGPKVRKCLPDGTWTDLNQRSKCLLPCPRVWTSLENGRVTVHPPGPSVEGTILHYSCLEGFILVGRNSTQCTKLGKWDSPKPVCHCEY
;
A
#
# COMPACT_ATOMS: atom_id res chain seq x y z
N MET A 1 -12.43 52.97 -58.64
CA MET A 1 -12.92 51.67 -59.17
C MET A 1 -12.72 50.59 -58.11
N ARG A 2 -13.34 49.41 -58.28
CA ARG A 2 -13.15 48.10 -57.61
C ARG A 2 -12.01 47.97 -56.56
N HIS A 3 -12.17 47.36 -55.38
CA HIS A 3 -13.32 46.68 -54.75
C HIS A 3 -13.17 46.68 -53.21
N CYS A 4 -14.26 46.38 -52.48
CA CYS A 4 -14.22 46.00 -51.06
C CYS A 4 -14.60 44.51 -50.90
N SER A 5 -13.90 43.82 -49.99
CA SER A 5 -14.27 42.55 -49.36
C SER A 5 -13.35 42.41 -48.12
N GLU A 6 -13.83 42.67 -46.89
CA GLU A 6 -14.44 41.68 -45.98
C GLU A 6 -13.37 40.78 -45.29
N THR A 7 -13.35 40.59 -43.96
CA THR A 7 -14.37 40.82 -42.91
C THR A 7 -13.87 41.49 -41.61
N ALA A 8 -14.86 42.00 -40.84
CA ALA A 8 -14.96 42.29 -39.38
C ALA A 8 -13.73 42.11 -38.44
N LYS A 9 -13.42 43.01 -37.48
CA LYS A 9 -14.22 43.48 -36.29
C LYS A 9 -14.58 42.31 -35.33
N PHE A 10 -14.58 42.40 -33.99
CA PHE A 10 -14.41 43.48 -32.98
C PHE A 10 -14.25 42.79 -31.58
N THR A 11 -13.76 43.31 -30.44
CA THR A 11 -13.23 44.63 -29.95
C THR A 11 -12.24 44.36 -28.78
N HIS A 12 -11.60 45.38 -28.19
CA HIS A 12 -10.87 45.31 -26.90
C HIS A 12 -11.73 44.87 -25.70
N HIS A 13 -11.14 44.12 -24.75
CA HIS A 13 -11.27 44.43 -23.31
C HIS A 13 -10.04 44.00 -22.49
N LEU A 14 -9.63 44.86 -21.55
CA LEU A 14 -8.57 44.62 -20.57
C LEU A 14 -9.21 44.47 -19.18
N CYS A 15 -9.11 43.29 -18.56
CA CYS A 15 -9.09 43.23 -17.09
C CYS A 15 -8.53 41.91 -16.55
N SER A 16 -7.67 42.03 -15.53
CA SER A 16 -7.43 41.11 -14.40
C SER A 16 -7.77 39.62 -14.53
N GLN A 17 -6.74 38.77 -14.43
CA GLN A 17 -6.50 38.08 -13.15
C GLN A 17 -5.03 37.71 -12.95
N MET A 18 -4.57 37.72 -11.69
CA MET A 18 -3.23 37.24 -11.33
C MET A 18 -3.26 35.74 -10.99
N GLY A 19 -2.13 35.07 -11.16
CA GLY A 19 -1.80 33.94 -10.29
C GLY A 19 -2.11 32.54 -10.82
N GLU A 20 -2.48 32.37 -12.09
CA GLU A 20 -2.36 31.07 -12.74
C GLU A 20 -0.88 30.68 -12.87
N ARG A 21 -0.36 30.04 -11.80
CA ARG A 21 0.74 29.10 -11.95
C ARG A 21 0.22 27.99 -12.85
N VAL A 22 0.52 28.08 -14.15
CA VAL A 22 0.47 26.94 -15.06
C VAL A 22 1.26 25.83 -14.37
N ARG A 23 0.56 24.87 -13.76
CA ARG A 23 1.18 23.74 -13.08
C ARG A 23 1.82 22.94 -14.18
N LEU A 24 3.14 23.14 -14.38
CA LEU A 24 3.90 22.49 -15.45
C LEU A 24 3.60 21.00 -15.38
N GLN A 25 2.77 20.52 -16.31
CA GLN A 25 2.07 19.25 -16.14
C GLN A 25 3.13 18.18 -15.95
N ARG A 26 3.15 17.53 -14.78
CA ARG A 26 4.04 16.39 -14.57
C ARG A 26 3.54 15.30 -15.51
N ARG A 27 4.21 15.16 -16.66
CA ARG A 27 3.85 14.25 -17.77
C ARG A 27 4.18 12.80 -17.39
N GLY A 28 3.66 12.36 -16.24
CA GLY A 28 4.10 11.18 -15.53
C GLY A 28 4.57 11.45 -14.09
N CYS A 29 5.02 10.39 -13.42
CA CYS A 29 5.26 10.34 -11.99
C CYS A 29 6.75 10.10 -11.65
N ALA A 30 7.22 10.65 -10.54
CA ALA A 30 8.61 10.49 -10.10
C ALA A 30 8.91 9.06 -9.59
N ILE A 31 10.15 8.61 -9.77
CA ILE A 31 10.66 7.32 -9.25
C ILE A 31 10.48 7.23 -7.73
N ILE A 32 9.99 6.10 -7.24
CA ILE A 32 9.85 5.80 -5.81
C ILE A 32 11.08 5.03 -5.32
N ARG A 33 11.63 5.41 -4.16
CA ARG A 33 12.70 4.65 -3.49
C ARG A 33 12.15 3.33 -2.93
N PRO A 34 12.85 2.19 -3.10
CA PRO A 34 12.37 0.90 -2.62
C PRO A 34 12.25 0.84 -1.09
N PRO A 35 11.32 0.03 -0.54
CA PRO A 35 11.17 -0.14 0.91
C PRO A 35 12.39 -0.89 1.49
N ARG A 36 12.70 -0.63 2.77
CA ARG A 36 13.86 -1.23 3.49
C ARG A 36 14.00 -2.74 3.23
N ASP A 37 12.93 -3.49 3.45
CA ASP A 37 12.92 -4.96 3.41
C ASP A 37 12.40 -5.52 2.06
N GLY A 38 12.47 -4.72 0.99
CA GLY A 38 11.98 -5.08 -0.34
C GLY A 38 12.63 -4.30 -1.48
N GLY A 39 11.96 -4.34 -2.63
CA GLY A 39 12.31 -3.67 -3.88
C GLY A 39 11.05 -3.19 -4.61
N ILE A 40 11.25 -2.53 -5.74
CA ILE A 40 10.16 -2.14 -6.66
C ILE A 40 10.55 -2.61 -8.06
N ARG A 41 9.66 -3.36 -8.70
CA ARG A 41 9.79 -3.82 -10.08
C ARG A 41 9.20 -2.77 -11.02
N TYR A 42 10.09 -2.09 -11.73
CA TYR A 42 9.77 -1.21 -12.85
C TYR A 42 9.69 -2.07 -14.12
N ARG A 43 8.49 -2.27 -14.66
CA ARG A 43 8.29 -3.15 -15.82
C ARG A 43 8.96 -2.56 -17.08
N GLY A 44 9.80 -3.36 -17.73
CA GLY A 44 10.48 -2.96 -18.97
C GLY A 44 11.63 -1.98 -18.82
N LEU A 45 12.17 -1.75 -17.61
CA LEU A 45 13.34 -0.89 -17.40
C LEU A 45 14.49 -1.65 -16.71
N THR A 46 15.73 -1.42 -17.19
CA THR A 46 16.96 -1.92 -16.53
C THR A 46 17.35 -1.05 -15.33
N GLN A 47 18.31 -1.53 -14.52
CA GLN A 47 18.77 -0.78 -13.35
C GLN A 47 19.47 0.55 -13.71
N GLU A 48 20.03 0.63 -14.92
CA GLU A 48 20.69 1.79 -15.50
C GLU A 48 19.65 2.80 -15.97
N GLN A 49 18.61 2.33 -16.66
CA GLN A 49 17.47 3.16 -17.07
C GLN A 49 16.72 3.72 -15.85
N ILE A 50 16.58 2.94 -14.77
CA ILE A 50 15.99 3.41 -13.50
C ILE A 50 16.85 4.49 -12.82
N ARG A 51 18.16 4.58 -13.10
CA ARG A 51 19.05 5.64 -12.59
C ARG A 51 18.98 6.93 -13.41
N SER A 52 18.67 6.85 -14.71
CA SER A 52 18.60 8.02 -15.60
C SER A 52 17.18 8.59 -15.76
N VAL A 53 16.14 7.76 -15.65
CA VAL A 53 14.75 8.21 -15.77
C VAL A 53 14.30 8.98 -14.53
N GLN A 54 13.77 10.19 -14.74
CA GLN A 54 13.26 11.04 -13.66
C GLN A 54 11.72 11.01 -13.55
N VAL A 55 11.04 10.68 -14.65
CA VAL A 55 9.58 10.69 -14.79
C VAL A 55 9.14 9.44 -15.57
N LEU A 56 8.22 8.66 -15.01
CA LEU A 56 7.58 7.51 -15.66
C LEU A 56 6.21 7.92 -16.20
N PRO A 57 5.81 7.49 -17.42
CA PRO A 57 4.60 8.00 -18.07
C PRO A 57 3.32 7.72 -17.27
N VAL A 58 2.27 8.46 -17.62
CA VAL A 58 0.90 8.19 -17.14
C VAL A 58 0.51 6.74 -17.47
N ASP A 59 -0.33 6.14 -16.63
CA ASP A 59 -0.73 4.74 -16.65
C ASP A 59 0.37 3.68 -16.39
N TYR A 60 1.65 4.08 -16.24
CA TYR A 60 2.73 3.16 -15.91
C TYR A 60 2.52 2.47 -14.56
N GLU A 61 2.78 1.16 -14.48
CA GLU A 61 2.66 0.35 -13.27
C GLU A 61 4.01 -0.01 -12.65
N ILE A 62 4.08 0.12 -11.32
CA ILE A 62 5.16 -0.41 -10.49
C ILE A 62 4.63 -1.46 -9.51
N GLU A 63 5.43 -2.49 -9.21
CA GLU A 63 5.06 -3.55 -8.27
C GLU A 63 6.08 -3.65 -7.12
N TYR A 64 5.61 -3.61 -5.88
CA TYR A 64 6.43 -3.87 -4.69
C TYR A 64 6.70 -5.37 -4.55
N ILE A 65 7.98 -5.69 -4.32
CA ILE A 65 8.46 -7.06 -4.10
C ILE A 65 9.16 -7.11 -2.74
N CYS A 66 8.94 -8.16 -1.96
CA CYS A 66 9.57 -8.33 -0.65
C CYS A 66 10.75 -9.30 -0.71
N ARG A 67 11.75 -9.13 0.18
CA ARG A 67 12.89 -10.05 0.27
C ARG A 67 12.59 -11.24 1.20
N GLY A 68 13.05 -12.42 0.81
CA GLY A 68 12.87 -13.65 1.58
C GLY A 68 11.40 -14.05 1.71
N SER A 69 11.02 -14.64 2.85
CA SER A 69 9.65 -15.07 3.16
C SER A 69 8.68 -13.95 3.58
N ARG A 70 9.07 -12.67 3.43
CA ARG A 70 8.22 -11.53 3.79
C ARG A 70 7.07 -11.36 2.80
N VAL A 71 5.88 -11.03 3.31
CA VAL A 71 4.68 -10.72 2.53
C VAL A 71 4.44 -9.21 2.46
N ILE A 72 3.83 -8.75 1.36
CA ILE A 72 3.45 -7.34 1.17
C ILE A 72 2.14 -7.04 1.91
N VAL A 73 2.10 -5.92 2.62
CA VAL A 73 0.91 -5.39 3.31
C VAL A 73 0.70 -3.95 2.87
N GLY A 74 -0.54 -3.61 2.50
CA GLY A 74 -0.86 -2.38 1.74
C GLY A 74 -0.73 -2.58 0.22
N PRO A 75 -0.77 -1.50 -0.58
CA PRO A 75 -0.81 -1.57 -2.04
C PRO A 75 0.42 -2.30 -2.61
N LYS A 76 0.18 -3.41 -3.32
CA LYS A 76 1.23 -4.19 -4.01
C LYS A 76 1.63 -3.56 -5.34
N VAL A 77 0.66 -3.04 -6.10
CA VAL A 77 0.89 -2.31 -7.35
C VAL A 77 0.53 -0.84 -7.11
N ARG A 78 1.21 0.08 -7.80
CA ARG A 78 0.76 1.46 -7.96
C ARG A 78 0.78 1.83 -9.43
N LYS A 79 -0.21 2.62 -9.85
CA LYS A 79 -0.32 3.18 -11.19
C LYS A 79 -0.01 4.67 -11.17
N CYS A 80 0.63 5.18 -12.23
CA CYS A 80 0.85 6.62 -12.40
C CYS A 80 -0.42 7.31 -12.95
N LEU A 81 -0.81 8.43 -12.36
CA LEU A 81 -2.03 9.17 -12.69
C LEU A 81 -1.74 10.44 -13.53
N PRO A 82 -2.75 10.98 -14.26
CA PRO A 82 -2.57 12.16 -15.13
C PRO A 82 -2.17 13.47 -14.42
N ASP A 83 -2.27 13.53 -13.09
CA ASP A 83 -1.82 14.65 -12.25
C ASP A 83 -0.34 14.54 -11.83
N GLY A 84 0.34 13.45 -12.20
CA GLY A 84 1.71 13.14 -11.83
C GLY A 84 1.88 12.53 -10.43
N THR A 85 0.80 12.00 -9.85
CA THR A 85 0.81 11.25 -8.58
C THR A 85 0.65 9.74 -8.80
N TRP A 86 1.05 8.96 -7.80
CA TRP A 86 0.83 7.50 -7.79
C TRP A 86 -0.48 7.18 -7.06
N THR A 87 -1.16 6.10 -7.45
CA THR A 87 -2.29 5.59 -6.66
C THR A 87 -1.88 5.30 -5.21
N ASP A 88 -2.84 5.42 -4.29
CA ASP A 88 -2.76 4.98 -2.90
C ASP A 88 -1.65 5.64 -2.06
N LEU A 89 -1.17 6.84 -2.41
CA LEU A 89 -0.03 7.49 -1.73
C LEU A 89 -0.23 7.72 -0.21
N ASN A 90 -1.47 7.71 0.26
CA ASN A 90 -1.84 7.72 1.68
C ASN A 90 -1.56 6.38 2.40
N GLN A 91 -1.55 5.25 1.68
CA GLN A 91 -1.29 3.92 2.24
C GLN A 91 0.19 3.54 2.10
N ARG A 92 0.83 3.06 3.18
CA ARG A 92 2.22 2.60 3.16
C ARG A 92 2.32 1.10 2.89
N SER A 93 2.92 0.75 1.75
CA SER A 93 3.31 -0.61 1.39
C SER A 93 4.48 -1.09 2.27
N LYS A 94 4.33 -2.19 3.02
CA LYS A 94 5.32 -2.76 3.95
C LYS A 94 5.60 -4.23 3.65
N CYS A 95 6.85 -4.66 3.84
CA CYS A 95 7.25 -6.07 3.74
C CYS A 95 7.44 -6.67 5.13
N LEU A 96 6.49 -7.49 5.58
CA LEU A 96 6.40 -8.01 6.94
C LEU A 96 6.58 -9.54 6.95
N LEU A 97 7.22 -10.10 7.98
CA LEU A 97 7.29 -11.56 8.11
C LEU A 97 5.91 -12.11 8.54
N PRO A 98 5.41 -13.18 7.90
CA PRO A 98 4.20 -13.86 8.36
C PRO A 98 4.49 -14.71 9.61
N CYS A 99 3.50 -14.86 10.48
CA CYS A 99 3.51 -15.86 11.56
C CYS A 99 2.67 -17.10 11.20
N PRO A 100 2.94 -18.28 11.82
CA PRO A 100 2.24 -19.52 11.52
C PRO A 100 0.71 -19.43 11.73
N ARG A 101 -0.06 -19.74 10.68
CA ARG A 101 -1.53 -19.64 10.67
C ARG A 101 -2.25 -20.66 11.58
N VAL A 102 -1.58 -21.72 12.03
CA VAL A 102 -2.15 -22.74 12.96
C VAL A 102 -2.55 -22.18 14.34
N TRP A 103 -2.30 -20.88 14.55
CA TRP A 103 -2.63 -20.11 15.75
C TRP A 103 -3.88 -19.24 15.58
N THR A 104 -4.35 -18.99 14.36
CA THR A 104 -5.55 -18.18 14.07
C THR A 104 -6.85 -18.98 14.18
N SER A 105 -6.79 -20.18 14.77
CA SER A 105 -7.92 -21.01 15.17
C SER A 105 -7.63 -21.60 16.55
N LEU A 106 -8.66 -21.82 17.35
CA LEU A 106 -8.59 -22.43 18.68
C LEU A 106 -9.71 -23.47 18.79
N GLU A 107 -9.37 -24.67 19.21
CA GLU A 107 -10.34 -25.74 19.46
C GLU A 107 -11.16 -25.40 20.71
N ASN A 108 -12.46 -25.65 20.67
CA ASN A 108 -13.43 -25.25 21.70
C ASN A 108 -13.34 -23.77 22.11
N GLY A 109 -12.97 -22.91 21.16
CA GLY A 109 -12.79 -21.48 21.38
C GLY A 109 -12.93 -20.63 20.11
N ARG A 110 -12.56 -19.35 20.25
CA ARG A 110 -12.59 -18.32 19.21
C ARG A 110 -11.28 -17.55 19.23
N VAL A 111 -10.92 -17.00 18.07
CA VAL A 111 -9.73 -16.15 17.91
C VAL A 111 -10.13 -14.85 17.21
N THR A 112 -9.79 -13.71 17.78
CA THR A 112 -9.87 -12.42 17.07
C THR A 112 -8.49 -11.97 16.62
N VAL A 113 -8.42 -11.33 15.45
CA VAL A 113 -7.17 -10.95 14.77
C VAL A 113 -7.11 -9.43 14.64
N HIS A 114 -6.12 -8.80 15.27
CA HIS A 114 -5.98 -7.35 15.30
C HIS A 114 -4.57 -6.91 14.86
N PRO A 115 -4.43 -6.05 13.84
CA PRO A 115 -5.48 -5.61 12.91
C PRO A 115 -6.01 -6.78 12.05
N PRO A 116 -7.25 -6.68 11.52
CA PRO A 116 -7.80 -7.69 10.62
C PRO A 116 -6.95 -7.89 9.36
N GLY A 117 -6.76 -9.14 8.95
CA GLY A 117 -5.99 -9.50 7.76
C GLY A 117 -5.04 -10.68 7.99
N PRO A 118 -3.98 -10.81 7.16
CA PRO A 118 -2.96 -11.85 7.33
C PRO A 118 -2.19 -11.70 8.65
N SER A 119 -1.86 -12.82 9.31
CA SER A 119 -1.02 -12.84 10.51
C SER A 119 0.45 -12.53 10.18
N VAL A 120 0.90 -11.33 10.51
CA VAL A 120 2.23 -10.78 10.17
C VAL A 120 2.85 -10.01 11.35
N GLU A 121 4.13 -9.64 11.24
CA GLU A 121 4.85 -8.78 12.20
C GLU A 121 3.97 -7.62 12.73
N GLY A 122 3.64 -7.67 14.03
CA GLY A 122 2.76 -6.72 14.71
C GLY A 122 1.28 -7.13 14.85
N THR A 123 0.81 -8.20 14.21
CA THR A 123 -0.51 -8.79 14.48
C THR A 123 -0.57 -9.33 15.91
N ILE A 124 -1.66 -9.05 16.61
CA ILE A 124 -2.04 -9.64 17.90
C ILE A 124 -3.22 -10.58 17.66
N LEU A 125 -3.18 -11.74 18.29
CA LEU A 125 -4.33 -12.63 18.43
C LEU A 125 -4.85 -12.55 19.85
N HIS A 126 -6.18 -12.53 20.02
CA HIS A 126 -6.83 -12.72 21.32
C HIS A 126 -7.66 -14.00 21.28
N TYR A 127 -7.70 -14.70 22.42
CA TYR A 127 -8.30 -16.01 22.59
C TYR A 127 -9.42 -15.97 23.65
N SER A 128 -10.54 -16.59 23.34
CA SER A 128 -11.60 -16.91 24.29
C SER A 128 -12.08 -18.34 24.05
N CYS A 129 -12.50 -19.04 25.10
CA CYS A 129 -13.15 -20.34 24.94
C CYS A 129 -14.64 -20.18 24.61
N LEU A 130 -15.29 -21.30 24.27
CA LEU A 130 -16.74 -21.42 24.23
C LEU A 130 -17.30 -21.62 25.65
N GLU A 131 -18.61 -21.53 25.77
CA GLU A 131 -19.33 -21.84 27.02
C GLU A 131 -19.08 -23.31 27.43
N GLY A 132 -18.88 -23.55 28.73
CA GLY A 132 -18.46 -24.85 29.26
C GLY A 132 -16.97 -25.17 29.07
N PHE A 133 -16.13 -24.19 28.72
CA PHE A 133 -14.68 -24.38 28.57
C PHE A 133 -13.84 -23.26 29.22
N ILE A 134 -12.81 -23.65 29.97
CA ILE A 134 -11.83 -22.76 30.62
C ILE A 134 -10.59 -22.60 29.73
N LEU A 135 -10.09 -21.37 29.60
CA LEU A 135 -8.86 -21.07 28.86
C LEU A 135 -7.61 -21.34 29.71
N VAL A 136 -6.76 -22.25 29.24
CA VAL A 136 -5.46 -22.58 29.84
C VAL A 136 -4.34 -21.96 28.99
N GLY A 137 -3.64 -20.97 29.56
CA GLY A 137 -2.54 -20.25 28.91
C GLY A 137 -2.76 -18.73 28.87
N ARG A 138 -2.03 -18.02 28.00
CA ARG A 138 -2.28 -16.58 27.78
C ARG A 138 -3.47 -16.38 26.85
N ASN A 139 -4.34 -15.42 27.19
CA ASN A 139 -5.46 -14.99 26.35
C ASN A 139 -5.04 -14.18 25.10
N SER A 140 -3.76 -13.97 24.87
CA SER A 140 -3.24 -13.23 23.74
C SER A 140 -1.78 -13.59 23.41
N THR A 141 -1.39 -13.36 22.17
CA THR A 141 -0.02 -13.57 21.65
C THR A 141 0.26 -12.61 20.49
N GLN A 142 1.48 -12.10 20.38
CA GLN A 142 1.88 -11.16 19.34
C GLN A 142 2.84 -11.81 18.32
N CYS A 143 2.65 -11.51 17.04
CA CYS A 143 3.56 -11.89 15.98
C CYS A 143 4.81 -10.99 16.00
N THR A 144 5.93 -11.54 16.44
CA THR A 144 7.22 -10.84 16.55
C THR A 144 7.84 -10.52 15.19
N LYS A 145 8.86 -9.65 15.20
CA LYS A 145 9.70 -9.31 14.03
C LYS A 145 10.49 -10.49 13.43
N LEU A 146 10.42 -11.67 14.04
CA LEU A 146 11.06 -12.91 13.59
C LEU A 146 10.08 -13.87 12.90
N GLY A 147 8.81 -13.48 12.69
CA GLY A 147 7.79 -14.36 12.11
C GLY A 147 7.37 -15.49 13.07
N LYS A 148 7.47 -15.25 14.38
CA LYS A 148 7.06 -16.19 15.45
C LYS A 148 6.14 -15.51 16.44
N TRP A 149 5.19 -16.27 16.99
CA TRP A 149 4.35 -15.84 18.11
C TRP A 149 5.18 -15.76 19.40
N ASP A 150 4.90 -14.76 20.26
CA ASP A 150 5.71 -14.44 21.45
C ASP A 150 5.39 -15.29 22.69
N SER A 151 4.21 -15.91 22.70
CA SER A 151 3.61 -16.66 23.80
C SER A 151 3.09 -17.99 23.26
N PRO A 152 3.14 -19.13 23.99
CA PRO A 152 2.54 -20.40 23.58
C PRO A 152 1.04 -20.32 23.22
N LYS A 153 0.56 -21.22 22.37
CA LYS A 153 -0.86 -21.31 22.00
C LYS A 153 -1.65 -21.85 23.21
N PRO A 154 -2.71 -21.17 23.66
CA PRO A 154 -3.53 -21.68 24.76
C PRO A 154 -4.42 -22.85 24.30
N VAL A 155 -5.03 -23.52 25.27
CA VAL A 155 -5.98 -24.63 25.07
C VAL A 155 -7.28 -24.32 25.82
N CYS A 156 -8.41 -24.82 25.33
CA CYS A 156 -9.70 -24.77 26.03
C CYS A 156 -10.02 -26.14 26.60
N HIS A 157 -10.08 -26.26 27.94
CA HIS A 157 -10.43 -27.50 28.65
C HIS A 157 -11.89 -27.47 29.08
N CYS A 158 -12.61 -28.59 29.01
CA CYS A 158 -14.01 -28.65 29.43
C CYS A 158 -14.16 -28.45 30.94
N GLU A 159 -15.21 -27.71 31.34
CA GLU A 159 -15.54 -27.42 32.72
C GLU A 159 -16.57 -28.44 33.24
N TYR A 160 -16.05 -29.65 33.51
CA TYR A 160 -16.76 -30.86 33.98
C TYR A 160 -17.78 -31.46 32.99
#